data_AF-A0A1X9LTM9-F1
#
_entry.id   AF-A0A1X9LTM9-F1
#
_cell.length_a   1.000
_cell.length_b   1.000
_cell.length_c   1.000
_cell.angle_alpha   90.00
_cell.angle_beta   90.00
_cell.angle_gamma   90.00
#
_symmetry.space_group_name_H-M   'P 1'
#
loop_
_entity.id
_entity.type
_entity.pdbx_description
1 polymer ?
#
loop_
_entity_poly.entity_id
_entity_poly.type
_entity_poly.pdbx_seq_one_letter_code
_entity_poly.pdbx_strand_id
1 'polypeptide(L)'
;MAGESGPAAQPARAKAPARKAAPKVLVPDPKIPTTLAIRQSLKKKAETAVLSTSRFEGGYVSLSALVEGALVRELERLAEEFNEGQPFEENDGGFRQGRPAGR
;
A
#
# COMPACT_ATOMS: atom_id res chain seq x y z
N MET A 1 -20.26 31.60 69.09
CA MET A 1 -19.01 31.68 68.32
C MET A 1 -18.21 30.43 68.60
N ALA A 2 -18.15 29.50 67.65
CA ALA A 2 -17.30 28.32 67.65
C ALA A 2 -17.31 27.71 66.24
N GLY A 3 -16.14 27.26 65.76
CA GLY A 3 -16.04 26.32 64.64
C GLY A 3 -15.08 26.72 63.52
N GLU A 4 -13.78 26.51 63.72
CA GLU A 4 -12.85 26.16 62.64
C GLU A 4 -13.37 24.93 61.89
N SER A 5 -13.21 24.89 60.56
CA SER A 5 -12.97 23.68 59.74
C SER A 5 -12.91 24.07 58.26
N GLY A 6 -11.71 24.28 57.73
CA GLY A 6 -11.49 24.26 56.28
C GLY A 6 -11.32 22.83 55.76
N PRO A 7 -11.87 22.50 54.59
CA PRO A 7 -11.30 21.46 53.74
C PRO A 7 -11.26 21.92 52.29
N ALA A 8 -10.49 21.38 51.36
CA ALA A 8 -9.32 20.53 51.34
C ALA A 8 -8.79 20.72 49.90
N ALA A 9 -7.48 20.84 49.72
CA ALA A 9 -6.88 21.00 48.41
C ALA A 9 -7.20 19.77 47.53
N GLN A 10 -7.73 20.03 46.32
CA GLN A 10 -7.96 19.00 45.31
C GLN A 10 -6.62 18.40 44.86
N PRO A 11 -6.48 17.07 44.75
CA PRO A 11 -5.25 16.47 44.28
C PRO A 11 -5.07 16.75 42.78
N ALA A 12 -3.90 17.30 42.43
CA ALA A 12 -3.49 17.55 41.06
C ALA A 12 -3.54 16.25 40.25
N ARG A 13 -4.37 16.23 39.21
CA ARG A 13 -4.51 15.12 38.27
C ARG A 13 -3.16 14.97 37.53
N ALA A 14 -2.37 13.98 37.93
CA ALA A 14 -1.12 13.65 37.26
C ALA A 14 -1.40 13.37 35.78
N LYS A 15 -0.78 14.14 34.88
CA LYS A 15 -0.82 13.88 33.43
C LYS A 15 -0.21 12.50 33.19
N ALA A 16 -1.03 11.56 32.70
CA ALA A 16 -0.53 10.27 32.23
C ALA A 16 0.53 10.51 31.15
N PRO A 17 1.66 9.78 31.18
CA PRO A 17 2.70 9.96 30.17
C PRO A 17 2.13 9.60 28.80
N ALA A 18 2.34 10.47 27.82
CA ALA A 18 2.02 10.20 26.42
C ALA A 18 2.66 8.86 26.04
N ARG A 19 1.81 7.86 25.70
CA ARG A 19 2.29 6.63 25.09
C ARG A 19 3.04 7.03 23.82
N LYS A 20 4.37 6.92 23.83
CA LYS A 20 5.16 7.00 22.62
C LYS A 20 4.56 5.98 21.65
N ALA A 21 4.06 6.45 20.50
CA ALA A 21 3.61 5.56 19.44
C ALA A 21 4.78 4.59 19.18
N ALA A 22 4.50 3.29 19.30
CA ALA A 22 5.50 2.28 19.02
C ALA A 22 6.04 2.52 17.61
N PRO A 23 7.36 2.40 17.38
CA PRO A 23 7.92 2.54 16.04
C PRO A 23 7.22 1.55 15.12
N LYS A 24 6.61 2.06 14.04
CA LYS A 24 6.06 1.21 12.98
C LYS A 24 7.23 0.42 12.41
N VAL A 25 7.28 -0.88 12.71
CA VAL A 25 8.26 -1.78 12.10
C VAL A 25 7.98 -1.76 10.61
N LEU A 26 8.94 -1.29 9.80
CA LEU A 26 8.87 -1.41 8.35
C LEU A 26 8.89 -2.92 8.05
N VAL A 27 7.75 -3.48 7.67
CA VAL A 27 7.72 -4.84 7.12
C VAL A 27 8.32 -4.71 5.72
N PRO A 28 9.44 -5.41 5.42
CA PRO A 28 10.02 -5.36 4.08
C PRO A 28 9.05 -5.99 3.09
N ASP A 29 8.84 -5.33 1.95
CA ASP A 29 8.09 -5.83 0.79
C ASP A 29 9.10 -6.37 -0.25
N PRO A 30 9.36 -7.69 -0.28
CA PRO A 30 10.35 -8.27 -1.16
C PRO A 30 9.83 -8.41 -2.60
N LYS A 31 10.66 -8.08 -3.59
CA LYS A 31 10.34 -8.40 -4.98
C LYS A 31 10.36 -9.92 -5.21
N ILE A 32 9.22 -10.48 -5.59
CA ILE A 32 9.08 -11.91 -5.93
C ILE A 32 9.07 -12.07 -7.46
N PRO A 33 9.89 -12.97 -8.05
CA PRO A 33 9.81 -13.27 -9.47
C PRO A 33 8.43 -13.80 -9.85
N THR A 34 7.77 -13.13 -10.80
CA THR A 34 6.43 -13.47 -11.26
C THR A 34 6.43 -13.67 -12.78
N THR A 35 5.93 -14.82 -13.25
CA THR A 35 5.83 -15.13 -14.67
C THR A 35 4.37 -15.02 -15.13
N LEU A 36 4.15 -14.28 -16.21
CA LEU A 36 2.84 -14.08 -16.84
C LEU A 36 2.92 -14.26 -18.35
N ALA A 37 1.84 -14.77 -18.94
CA ALA A 37 1.69 -14.87 -20.39
C ALA A 37 1.14 -13.54 -20.93
N ILE A 38 1.83 -12.94 -21.91
CA ILE A 38 1.39 -11.73 -22.60
C ILE A 38 1.57 -11.89 -24.11
N ARG A 39 0.83 -11.11 -24.90
CA ARG A 39 0.98 -11.10 -26.36
C ARG A 39 2.41 -10.69 -26.73
N GLN A 40 3.05 -11.48 -27.60
CA GLN A 40 4.44 -11.25 -28.02
C GLN A 40 4.65 -9.83 -28.59
N SER A 41 3.69 -9.33 -29.37
CA SER A 41 3.76 -7.98 -29.95
C SER A 41 3.76 -6.88 -28.88
N LEU A 42 3.00 -7.07 -27.81
CA LEU A 42 2.97 -6.14 -26.68
C LEU A 42 4.30 -6.16 -25.92
N LYS A 43 4.83 -7.37 -25.62
CA LYS A 43 6.14 -7.54 -24.97
C LYS A 43 7.24 -6.78 -25.73
N LYS A 44 7.34 -7.00 -27.05
CA LYS A 44 8.37 -6.35 -27.87
C LYS A 44 8.24 -4.83 -27.90
N LYS A 45 7.01 -4.31 -28.02
CA LYS A 45 6.78 -2.86 -27.97
C LYS A 45 7.17 -2.26 -26.62
N ALA A 46 6.85 -2.95 -25.53
CA ALA A 46 7.22 -2.53 -24.18
C ALA A 46 8.76 -2.51 -23.99
N GLU A 47 9.46 -3.54 -24.47
CA GLU A 47 10.92 -3.59 -24.46
C GLU A 47 11.54 -2.44 -25.27
N THR A 48 11.03 -2.18 -26.48
CA THR A 48 11.46 -1.03 -27.28
C THR A 48 11.22 0.29 -26.55
N ALA A 49 10.05 0.48 -25.95
CA ALA A 49 9.74 1.70 -25.20
C ALA A 49 10.73 1.93 -24.05
N VAL A 50 11.04 0.90 -23.26
CA VAL A 50 12.04 0.96 -22.19
C VAL A 50 13.41 1.36 -22.75
N LEU A 51 13.89 0.67 -23.79
CA LEU A 51 15.19 0.96 -24.40
C LEU A 51 15.27 2.39 -24.94
N SER A 52 14.20 2.85 -25.60
CA SER A 52 14.14 4.20 -26.18
C SER A 52 13.96 5.31 -25.15
N THR A 53 13.35 5.04 -23.99
CA THR A 53 12.98 6.08 -23.02
C THR A 53 13.81 6.08 -21.73
N SER A 54 14.63 5.06 -21.49
CA SER A 54 15.35 4.85 -20.20
C SER A 54 16.25 6.01 -19.72
N ARG A 55 16.64 6.94 -20.61
CA ARG A 55 17.48 8.11 -20.28
C ARG A 55 16.70 9.39 -20.08
N PHE A 56 15.40 9.38 -20.35
CA PHE A 56 14.54 10.55 -20.20
C PHE A 56 13.86 10.53 -18.82
N GLU A 57 13.56 11.72 -18.30
CA GLU A 57 12.76 11.86 -17.10
C GLU A 57 11.38 11.21 -17.31
N GLY A 58 10.92 10.44 -16.32
CA GLY A 58 9.69 9.64 -16.41
C GLY A 58 9.82 8.34 -17.22
N GLY A 59 10.99 8.06 -17.82
CA GLY A 59 11.28 6.79 -18.48
C GLY A 59 11.53 5.65 -17.49
N TYR A 60 11.32 4.41 -17.94
CA TYR A 60 11.61 3.22 -17.15
C TYR A 60 12.97 2.62 -17.49
N VAL A 61 13.69 2.15 -16.47
CA VAL A 61 15.02 1.54 -16.62
C VAL A 61 14.98 0.05 -16.93
N SER A 62 13.82 -0.60 -16.79
CA SER A 62 13.63 -2.03 -17.07
C SER A 62 12.17 -2.36 -17.40
N LEU A 63 11.96 -3.52 -18.04
CA LEU A 63 10.61 -4.03 -18.30
C LEU A 63 9.83 -4.29 -16.99
N SER A 64 10.51 -4.79 -15.95
CA SER A 64 9.87 -5.00 -14.64
C SER A 64 9.40 -3.69 -14.03
N ALA A 65 10.21 -2.63 -14.10
CA ALA A 65 9.83 -1.32 -13.57
C ALA A 65 8.64 -0.72 -14.35
N LEU A 66 8.62 -0.90 -15.67
CA LEU A 66 7.49 -0.50 -16.51
C LEU A 66 6.20 -1.22 -16.09
N VAL A 67 6.26 -2.55 -15.91
CA VAL A 67 5.11 -3.37 -15.52
C VAL A 67 4.62 -2.98 -14.13
N GLU A 68 5.51 -2.84 -13.16
CA GLU A 68 5.19 -2.44 -11.78
C GLU A 68 4.52 -1.06 -11.75
N GLY A 69 5.10 -0.06 -12.42
CA GLY A 69 4.50 1.27 -12.50
C GLY A 69 3.18 1.32 -13.28
N ALA A 70 3.00 0.46 -14.29
CA ALA A 70 1.72 0.32 -14.98
C ALA A 70 0.65 -0.33 -14.10
N LEU A 71 1.03 -1.32 -13.28
CA LEU A 71 0.13 -1.95 -12.32
C LEU A 71 -0.31 -0.97 -11.23
N VAL A 72 0.61 -0.19 -10.66
CA VAL A 72 0.27 0.82 -9.65
C VAL A 72 -0.77 1.81 -10.19
N ARG A 73 -0.52 2.40 -11.36
CA ARG A 73 -1.46 3.34 -11.99
C ARG A 73 -2.83 2.72 -12.26
N GLU A 74 -2.85 1.48 -12.71
CA GLU A 74 -4.11 0.80 -13.00
C GLU A 74 -4.87 0.44 -11.72
N LEU A 75 -4.16 0.05 -10.64
CA LEU A 75 -4.77 -0.20 -9.33
C LEU A 75 -5.36 1.09 -8.74
N GLU A 76 -4.68 2.22 -8.86
CA GLU A 76 -5.21 3.53 -8.48
C GLU A 76 -6.50 3.86 -9.25
N ARG A 77 -6.48 3.68 -10.58
CA ARG A 77 -7.66 3.88 -11.44
C ARG A 77 -8.83 2.97 -11.03
N LEU A 78 -8.55 1.70 -10.76
CA LEU A 78 -9.56 0.72 -10.35
C LEU A 78 -10.09 1.00 -8.94
N ALA A 79 -9.26 1.50 -8.03
CA ALA A 79 -9.68 1.92 -6.70
C ALA A 79 -10.65 3.10 -6.78
N GLU A 80 -10.35 4.09 -7.61
CA GLU A 80 -11.24 5.22 -7.88
C GLU A 80 -12.59 4.77 -8.47
N GLU A 81 -12.56 3.84 -9.43
CA GLU A 81 -13.77 3.41 -10.15
C GLU A 81 -14.61 2.42 -9.35
N PHE A 82 -13.99 1.51 -8.61
CA PHE A 82 -14.66 0.32 -8.05
C PHE A 82 -14.48 0.14 -6.53
N ASN A 83 -13.69 0.97 -5.85
CA ASN A 83 -13.42 0.82 -4.42
C ASN A 83 -13.50 2.15 -3.64
N GLU A 84 -14.37 3.07 -4.07
CA GLU A 84 -14.60 4.37 -3.39
C GLU A 84 -13.30 5.20 -3.22
N GLY A 85 -12.34 5.03 -4.12
CA GLY A 85 -11.02 5.65 -4.04
C GLY A 85 -10.11 5.06 -2.96
N GLN A 86 -10.55 4.02 -2.23
CA GLN A 86 -9.72 3.31 -1.27
C GLN A 86 -8.78 2.32 -2.00
N PRO A 87 -7.51 2.20 -1.59
CA PRO A 87 -6.62 1.16 -2.10
C PRO A 87 -7.20 -0.25 -1.89
N PHE A 88 -6.83 -1.19 -2.76
CA PHE A 88 -7.13 -2.60 -2.52
C PHE A 88 -6.21 -3.15 -1.43
N GLU A 89 -6.80 -3.87 -0.47
CA GLU A 89 -6.05 -4.61 0.56
C GLU A 89 -5.24 -5.76 -0.06
N GLU A 90 -4.16 -6.16 0.62
CA GLU A 90 -3.39 -7.33 0.24
C GLU A 90 -4.26 -8.60 0.26
N ASN A 91 -4.11 -9.43 -0.78
CA ASN A 91 -4.84 -10.70 -0.84
C ASN A 91 -4.04 -11.80 -0.14
N ASP A 92 -4.51 -12.22 1.04
CA ASP A 92 -3.95 -13.33 1.81
C ASP A 92 -4.19 -14.72 1.17
N GLY A 93 -5.05 -14.78 0.13
CA GLY A 93 -5.39 -16.00 -0.60
C GLY A 93 -4.70 -16.12 -1.97
N GLY A 94 -4.64 -17.32 -2.52
CA GLY A 94 -4.32 -17.51 -3.94
C GLY A 94 -5.52 -17.19 -4.84
N PHE A 95 -5.27 -16.81 -6.10
CA PHE A 95 -6.31 -16.90 -7.13
C PHE A 95 -6.90 -18.32 -7.10
N ARG A 96 -8.23 -18.44 -7.08
CA ARG A 96 -8.90 -19.75 -7.15
C ARG A 96 -8.51 -20.45 -8.45
N GLN A 97 -7.50 -21.31 -8.40
CA GLN A 97 -7.18 -22.23 -9.48
C GLN A 97 -8.08 -23.45 -9.33
N GLY A 98 -9.20 -23.47 -10.02
CA GLY A 98 -10.16 -24.57 -10.00
C GLY A 98 -11.33 -24.34 -10.96
N ARG A 99 -12.03 -25.43 -11.33
CA ARG A 99 -13.23 -25.36 -12.18
C ARG A 99 -14.23 -24.39 -11.55
N PRO A 100 -14.79 -23.43 -12.30
CA PRO A 100 -15.83 -22.55 -11.77
C PRO A 100 -16.94 -23.41 -11.16
N ALA A 101 -17.34 -23.09 -9.92
CA ALA A 101 -18.50 -23.72 -9.30
C ALA A 101 -19.69 -23.44 -10.22
N GLY A 102 -20.27 -24.52 -10.74
CA GLY A 102 -21.21 -24.45 -11.85
C GLY A 102 -22.44 -23.61 -11.56
N ARG A 103 -23.01 -23.07 -12.63
CA ARG A 103 -24.45 -22.92 -12.76
C ARG A 103 -24.88 -23.54 -14.08
#